data_AF-A0A9W9R7G9-F1
#
_entry.id   AF-A0A9W9R7G9-F1
#
_cell.length_a   1.000
_cell.length_b   1.000
_cell.length_c   1.000
_cell.angle_alpha   90.00
_cell.angle_beta   90.00
_cell.angle_gamma   90.00
#
_symmetry.space_group_name_H-M   'P 1'
#
loop_
_entity.id
_entity.type
_entity.pdbx_description
1 polymer ?
#
loop_
_entity_poly.entity_id
_entity_poly.type
_entity_poly.pdbx_seq_one_letter_code
_entity_poly.pdbx_strand_id
1 'polypeptide(L)'
;MAYTLYNYTPSLAAAVVFVLLFFTLTVGHIFLACKHKLKFLIAFIIGGVFEAVGYGARAVNAHEAPSYSTMPYALQSLFILLAPSLFAASIYMILGRIIRLTDGDSRSMVRGTRLTKIFVSGDVLSFFVQSGGGAIMSSAKTASKLKLGEDVIIVGLIIQIIFFGFFVAVSVIFHQRMSNNPTSAAMGSSFDWVRYMRVLYFASALIMVRCLYRVIEYIQGSTGFLQSHEYLAYIFDACLMMFVMGVFVIFHPSQIFAGYQVKSDETELIYGRHDYVQQA
;
A
#
# COMPACT_ATOMS: atom_id res chain seq x y z
N MET A 1 -28.99 -11.74 21.48
CA MET A 1 -27.60 -12.06 21.84
C MET A 1 -26.81 -10.76 21.85
N ALA A 2 -26.07 -10.49 22.92
CA ALA A 2 -25.20 -9.32 23.01
C ALA A 2 -24.10 -9.45 21.93
N TYR A 3 -23.83 -8.34 21.25
CA TYR A 3 -22.81 -8.25 20.21
C TYR A 3 -21.42 -8.45 20.81
N THR A 4 -20.69 -9.49 20.38
CA THR A 4 -19.31 -9.74 20.79
C THR A 4 -18.36 -9.14 19.74
N LEU A 5 -17.63 -8.10 20.13
CA LEU A 5 -16.63 -7.43 19.28
C LEU A 5 -15.43 -8.33 18.97
N TYR A 6 -15.07 -9.22 19.89
CA TYR A 6 -14.03 -10.21 19.70
C TYR A 6 -14.51 -11.58 20.14
N ASN A 7 -14.09 -12.60 19.40
CA ASN A 7 -14.26 -14.01 19.77
C ASN A 7 -13.01 -14.58 20.50
N TYR A 8 -12.04 -13.70 20.83
CA TYR A 8 -10.83 -13.98 21.60
C TYR A 8 -10.52 -12.79 22.52
N THR A 9 -9.60 -12.94 23.47
CA THR A 9 -9.08 -11.83 24.27
C THR A 9 -7.86 -11.23 23.59
N PRO A 10 -7.90 -9.96 23.12
CA PRO A 10 -6.78 -9.36 22.41
C PRO A 10 -5.53 -9.21 23.28
N SER A 11 -4.37 -9.50 22.71
CA SER A 11 -3.08 -9.39 23.40
C SER A 11 -2.57 -7.95 23.40
N LEU A 12 -2.57 -7.32 24.59
CA LEU A 12 -2.00 -5.98 24.78
C LEU A 12 -0.51 -5.95 24.42
N ALA A 13 0.26 -6.97 24.83
CA ALA A 13 1.68 -7.05 24.56
C ALA A 13 1.98 -7.10 23.05
N ALA A 14 1.24 -7.93 22.30
CA ALA A 14 1.40 -8.02 20.85
C ALA A 14 1.04 -6.69 20.17
N ALA A 15 -0.07 -6.06 20.56
CA ALA A 15 -0.48 -4.77 20.01
C ALA A 15 0.58 -3.69 20.23
N VAL A 16 1.12 -3.57 21.44
CA VAL A 16 2.18 -2.59 21.77
C VAL A 16 3.46 -2.83 20.97
N VAL A 17 3.88 -4.09 20.81
CA VAL A 17 5.06 -4.42 19.98
C VAL A 17 4.88 -3.94 18.54
N PHE A 18 3.73 -4.21 17.92
CA PHE A 18 3.47 -3.76 16.55
C PHE A 18 3.35 -2.24 16.44
N VAL A 19 2.77 -1.56 17.43
CA VAL A 19 2.78 -0.08 17.48
C VAL A 19 4.21 0.45 17.43
N LEU A 20 5.10 -0.07 18.27
CA LEU A 20 6.49 0.38 18.33
C LEU A 20 7.23 0.11 17.01
N LEU A 21 7.00 -1.05 16.39
CA LEU A 21 7.60 -1.42 15.10
C LEU A 21 7.13 -0.50 13.97
N PHE A 22 5.82 -0.32 13.82
CA PHE A 22 5.26 0.57 12.79
C PHE A 22 5.63 2.03 13.02
N PHE A 23 5.64 2.49 14.27
CA PHE A 23 6.10 3.84 14.61
C PHE A 23 7.56 4.04 14.23
N THR A 24 8.44 3.12 14.60
CA THR A 24 9.89 3.20 14.30
C THR A 24 10.13 3.22 12.78
N LEU A 25 9.47 2.34 12.03
CA LEU A 25 9.59 2.30 10.57
C LEU A 25 9.02 3.58 9.92
N THR A 26 7.92 4.12 10.45
CA THR A 26 7.33 5.38 9.97
C THR A 26 8.27 6.55 10.20
N VAL A 27 8.88 6.67 11.38
CA VAL A 27 9.88 7.70 11.68
C VAL A 27 11.09 7.58 10.74
N GLY A 28 11.56 6.35 10.49
CA GLY A 28 12.63 6.10 9.52
C GLY A 28 12.28 6.59 8.11
N HIS A 29 11.06 6.32 7.64
CA HIS A 29 10.57 6.82 6.34
C HIS A 29 10.41 8.33 6.30
N ILE A 30 9.94 8.96 7.37
CA ILE A 30 9.87 10.43 7.47
C ILE A 30 11.27 11.02 7.36
N PHE A 31 12.23 10.51 8.13
CA PHE A 31 13.61 10.97 8.09
C PHE A 31 14.21 10.88 6.68
N LEU A 32 14.06 9.72 6.02
CA LEU A 32 14.57 9.51 4.66
C LEU A 32 13.85 10.38 3.62
N ALA A 33 12.53 10.55 3.75
CA ALA A 33 11.75 11.42 2.86
C ALA A 33 12.15 12.89 3.01
N CYS A 34 12.41 13.37 4.23
CA CYS A 34 12.91 14.71 4.49
C CYS A 34 14.34 14.90 3.95
N LYS A 35 15.24 13.95 4.24
CA LYS A 35 16.64 13.98 3.77
C LYS A 35 16.76 14.05 2.25
N HIS A 36 15.93 13.30 1.54
CA HIS A 36 15.97 13.19 0.08
C HIS A 36 14.87 14.00 -0.65
N LYS A 37 14.06 14.79 0.09
CA LYS A 37 12.97 15.64 -0.43
C LYS A 37 11.93 14.88 -1.28
N LEU A 38 11.58 13.65 -0.88
CA LEU A 38 10.79 12.72 -1.68
C LEU A 38 9.29 12.86 -1.40
N LYS A 39 8.66 13.87 -2.00
CA LYS A 39 7.23 14.16 -1.82
C LYS A 39 6.30 13.00 -2.22
N PHE A 40 6.74 12.07 -3.06
CA PHE A 40 5.89 10.95 -3.48
C PHE A 40 5.79 9.84 -2.42
N LEU A 41 6.63 9.83 -1.38
CA LEU A 41 6.53 8.88 -0.28
C LEU A 41 5.49 9.28 0.80
N ILE A 42 4.82 10.41 0.64
CA ILE A 42 3.80 10.87 1.60
C ILE A 42 2.70 9.82 1.78
N ALA A 43 2.19 9.23 0.69
CA ALA A 43 1.20 8.16 0.79
C ALA A 43 1.71 6.98 1.63
N PHE A 44 2.97 6.57 1.41
CA PHE A 44 3.60 5.49 2.17
C PHE A 44 3.71 5.82 3.66
N ILE A 45 4.11 7.04 4.00
CA ILE A 45 4.21 7.52 5.38
C ILE A 45 2.83 7.52 6.05
N ILE A 46 1.79 8.01 5.36
CA ILE A 46 0.41 8.00 5.87
C ILE A 46 -0.04 6.55 6.11
N GLY A 47 0.31 5.62 5.22
CA GLY A 47 0.07 4.19 5.43
C GLY A 47 0.73 3.66 6.72
N GLY A 48 1.99 4.02 6.98
CA GLY A 48 2.69 3.66 8.22
C GLY A 48 2.05 4.26 9.47
N VAL A 49 1.59 5.51 9.39
CA VAL A 49 0.80 6.16 10.47
C VAL A 49 -0.51 5.42 10.70
N PHE A 50 -1.20 4.99 9.64
CA PHE A 50 -2.44 4.23 9.74
C PHE A 50 -2.21 2.90 10.46
N GLU A 51 -1.15 2.17 10.15
CA GLU A 51 -0.79 0.96 10.89
C GLU A 51 -0.53 1.26 12.38
N ALA A 52 0.31 2.26 12.68
CA ALA A 52 0.64 2.62 14.06
C ALA A 52 -0.60 3.04 14.87
N VAL A 53 -1.48 3.86 14.29
CA VAL A 53 -2.75 4.27 14.92
C VAL A 53 -3.70 3.08 15.06
N GLY A 54 -3.79 2.22 14.05
CA GLY A 54 -4.64 1.04 14.04
C GLY A 54 -4.27 0.06 15.15
N TYR A 55 -2.99 -0.31 15.27
CA TYR A 55 -2.51 -1.15 16.37
C TYR A 55 -2.53 -0.42 17.72
N GLY A 56 -2.46 0.91 17.75
CA GLY A 56 -2.64 1.71 18.96
C GLY A 56 -4.08 1.64 19.48
N ALA A 57 -5.06 1.79 18.59
CA ALA A 57 -6.46 1.59 18.92
C ALA A 57 -6.76 0.16 19.37
N ARG A 58 -6.09 -0.84 18.75
CA ARG A 58 -6.13 -2.24 19.19
C ARG A 58 -5.57 -2.43 20.60
N ALA A 59 -4.46 -1.77 20.94
CA ALA A 59 -3.88 -1.81 22.29
C ALA A 59 -4.82 -1.21 23.34
N VAL A 60 -5.48 -0.08 23.02
CA VAL A 60 -6.52 0.50 23.90
C VAL A 60 -7.64 -0.51 24.14
N ASN A 61 -8.15 -1.13 23.08
CA ASN A 61 -9.24 -2.10 23.22
C ASN A 61 -8.80 -3.38 23.99
N ALA A 62 -7.56 -3.83 23.80
CA ALA A 62 -6.99 -4.93 24.59
C ALA A 62 -6.93 -4.63 26.10
N HIS A 63 -6.69 -3.36 26.46
CA HIS A 63 -6.69 -2.91 27.85
C HIS A 63 -8.11 -2.77 28.45
N GLU A 64 -9.13 -2.55 27.62
CA GLU A 64 -10.54 -2.42 28.04
C GLU A 64 -11.23 -3.77 28.35
N ALA A 65 -10.52 -4.89 28.20
CA ALA A 65 -11.08 -6.21 28.44
C ALA A 65 -11.69 -6.33 29.86
N PRO A 66 -12.90 -6.90 30.02
CA PRO A 66 -13.74 -7.57 29.01
C PRO A 66 -14.80 -6.66 28.33
N SER A 67 -14.88 -5.37 28.68
CA SER A 67 -15.90 -4.43 28.18
C SER A 67 -15.33 -3.51 27.12
N TYR A 68 -15.23 -4.04 25.90
CA TYR A 68 -14.65 -3.36 24.74
C TYR A 68 -15.47 -2.16 24.26
N SER A 69 -14.82 -1.01 24.06
CA SER A 69 -15.45 0.15 23.42
C SER A 69 -15.57 -0.05 21.91
N THR A 70 -16.68 0.39 21.30
CA THR A 70 -16.89 0.27 19.85
C THR A 70 -15.96 1.17 19.04
N MET A 71 -15.58 2.34 19.58
CA MET A 71 -14.78 3.34 18.84
C MET A 71 -13.35 2.87 18.57
N PRO A 72 -12.55 2.39 19.56
CA PRO A 72 -11.21 1.87 19.25
C PRO A 72 -11.27 0.64 18.36
N TYR A 73 -12.31 -0.21 18.48
CA TYR A 73 -12.53 -1.33 17.56
C TYR A 73 -12.77 -0.86 16.11
N ALA A 74 -13.58 0.17 15.91
CA ALA A 74 -13.82 0.74 14.60
C ALA A 74 -12.55 1.38 14.02
N LEU A 75 -11.81 2.13 14.85
CA LEU A 75 -10.54 2.75 14.45
C LEU A 75 -9.51 1.70 14.04
N GLN A 76 -9.24 0.67 14.85
CA GLN A 76 -8.30 -0.40 14.44
C GLN A 76 -8.75 -1.03 13.11
N SER A 77 -10.05 -1.29 12.94
CA SER A 77 -10.55 -2.03 11.79
C SER A 77 -10.38 -1.20 10.53
N LEU A 78 -10.73 0.09 10.58
CA LEU A 78 -10.58 0.99 9.45
C LEU A 78 -9.11 1.28 9.15
N PHE A 79 -8.32 1.73 10.12
CA PHE A 79 -6.94 2.16 9.85
C PHE A 79 -6.06 1.02 9.34
N ILE A 80 -6.17 -0.17 9.94
CA ILE A 80 -5.45 -1.37 9.49
C ILE A 80 -5.95 -1.78 8.09
N LEU A 81 -7.26 -1.78 7.84
CA LEU A 81 -7.81 -2.16 6.54
C LEU A 81 -7.30 -1.25 5.41
N LEU A 82 -7.17 0.05 5.68
CA LEU A 82 -6.86 1.10 4.72
C LEU A 82 -5.36 1.27 4.40
N ALA A 83 -4.45 0.96 5.34
CA ALA A 83 -3.03 1.19 5.16
C ALA A 83 -2.43 0.55 3.88
N PRO A 84 -2.80 -0.67 3.48
CA PRO A 84 -2.18 -1.31 2.31
C PRO A 84 -2.56 -0.70 0.97
N SER A 85 -3.69 -0.02 0.87
CA SER A 85 -4.05 0.78 -0.30
C SER A 85 -3.09 1.97 -0.47
N LEU A 86 -2.64 2.57 0.64
CA LEU A 86 -1.65 3.66 0.61
C LEU A 86 -0.24 3.16 0.27
N PHE A 87 0.12 1.95 0.72
CA PHE A 87 1.35 1.28 0.28
C PHE A 87 1.29 0.93 -1.21
N ALA A 88 0.16 0.39 -1.70
CA ALA A 88 -0.05 0.10 -3.12
C ALA A 88 0.06 1.36 -3.99
N ALA A 89 -0.60 2.46 -3.59
CA ALA A 89 -0.48 3.76 -4.26
C ALA A 89 0.97 4.21 -4.44
N SER A 90 1.82 3.95 -3.44
CA SER A 90 3.24 4.30 -3.48
C SER A 90 4.02 3.42 -4.45
N ILE A 91 3.74 2.12 -4.50
CA ILE A 91 4.32 1.18 -5.46
C ILE A 91 3.93 1.58 -6.90
N TYR A 92 2.69 2.02 -7.12
CA TYR A 92 2.25 2.53 -8.44
C TYR A 92 3.02 3.78 -8.86
N MET A 93 3.25 4.71 -7.93
CA MET A 93 4.06 5.91 -8.17
C MET A 93 5.50 5.55 -8.54
N ILE A 94 6.08 4.57 -7.85
CA ILE A 94 7.44 4.10 -8.11
C ILE A 94 7.53 3.47 -9.50
N LEU A 95 6.62 2.54 -9.84
CA LEU A 95 6.61 1.95 -11.19
C LEU A 95 6.43 3.00 -12.28
N GLY A 96 5.49 3.94 -12.11
CA GLY A 96 5.27 5.03 -13.05
C GLY A 96 6.52 5.91 -13.26
N ARG A 97 7.36 6.08 -12.23
CA ARG A 97 8.65 6.76 -12.33
C ARG A 97 9.69 5.92 -13.07
N ILE A 98 9.79 4.62 -12.76
CA ILE A 98 10.70 3.70 -13.47
C ILE A 98 10.42 3.71 -14.97
N ILE A 99 9.15 3.58 -15.37
CA ILE A 99 8.73 3.61 -16.79
C ILE A 99 9.23 4.88 -17.49
N ARG A 100 9.13 6.04 -16.84
CA ARG A 100 9.59 7.33 -17.41
C ARG A 100 11.11 7.46 -17.45
N LEU A 101 11.81 6.95 -16.44
CA LEU A 101 13.27 6.97 -16.41
C LEU A 101 13.83 6.14 -17.55
N THR A 102 13.25 4.96 -17.78
CA THR A 102 13.69 4.04 -18.83
C THR A 102 13.10 4.35 -20.22
N ASP A 103 12.39 5.46 -20.44
CA ASP A 103 11.64 5.75 -21.68
C ASP A 103 10.81 4.55 -22.18
N GLY A 104 10.25 3.81 -21.22
CA GLY A 104 9.60 2.53 -21.45
C GLY A 104 8.11 2.65 -21.73
N ASP A 105 7.58 3.85 -21.98
CA ASP A 105 6.15 4.08 -22.20
C ASP A 105 5.58 3.25 -23.38
N SER A 106 6.36 3.03 -24.44
CA SER A 106 5.95 2.16 -25.57
C SER A 106 6.05 0.66 -25.25
N ARG A 107 6.69 0.29 -24.14
CA ARG A 107 6.83 -1.09 -23.66
C ARG A 107 5.84 -1.39 -22.53
N SER A 108 5.31 -0.37 -21.87
CA SER A 108 4.22 -0.51 -20.89
C SER A 108 2.86 -0.58 -21.55
N MET A 109 1.95 -1.40 -21.01
CA MET A 109 0.54 -1.41 -21.42
C MET A 109 -0.19 -0.11 -21.06
N VAL A 110 0.20 0.49 -19.93
CA VAL A 110 -0.36 1.74 -19.42
C VAL A 110 0.78 2.75 -19.30
N ARG A 111 0.61 3.92 -19.94
CA ARG A 111 1.60 5.00 -19.84
C ARG A 111 1.91 5.35 -18.39
N GLY A 112 3.18 5.57 -18.06
CA GLY A 112 3.64 5.84 -16.70
C GLY A 112 2.99 7.07 -16.05
N THR A 113 2.52 8.03 -16.86
CA THR A 113 1.78 9.23 -16.40
C THR A 113 0.33 8.95 -16.01
N ARG A 114 -0.30 7.93 -16.61
CA ARG A 114 -1.69 7.52 -16.33
C ARG A 114 -1.76 6.39 -15.31
N LEU A 115 -0.70 5.58 -15.22
CA LEU A 115 -0.62 4.41 -14.36
C LEU A 115 -1.06 4.75 -12.93
N THR A 116 -0.37 5.68 -12.26
CA THR A 116 -0.70 6.08 -10.89
C THR A 116 -2.15 6.56 -10.76
N LYS A 117 -2.63 7.38 -11.71
CA LYS A 117 -3.98 7.97 -11.63
C LYS A 117 -5.07 6.88 -11.68
N ILE A 118 -4.93 5.92 -12.61
CA ILE A 118 -5.90 4.84 -12.80
C ILE A 118 -5.93 3.94 -11.56
N PHE A 119 -4.77 3.44 -11.12
CA PHE A 119 -4.73 2.47 -10.03
C PHE A 119 -5.07 3.10 -8.67
N VAL A 120 -4.60 4.32 -8.39
CA VAL A 120 -5.01 5.03 -7.17
C VAL A 120 -6.51 5.33 -7.17
N SER A 121 -7.12 5.62 -8.32
CA SER A 121 -8.58 5.83 -8.38
C SER A 121 -9.37 4.56 -8.03
N GLY A 122 -8.89 3.39 -8.45
CA GLY A 122 -9.45 2.09 -8.07
C GLY A 122 -9.33 1.85 -6.57
N ASP A 123 -8.16 2.14 -6.00
CA ASP A 123 -7.93 2.01 -4.54
C ASP A 123 -8.82 2.98 -3.75
N VAL A 124 -8.97 4.24 -4.19
CA VAL A 124 -9.85 5.22 -3.55
C VAL A 124 -11.32 4.79 -3.64
N LEU A 125 -11.76 4.26 -4.78
CA LEU A 125 -13.10 3.69 -4.90
C LEU A 125 -13.31 2.54 -3.91
N SER A 126 -12.36 1.59 -3.87
CA SER A 126 -12.41 0.46 -2.94
C SER A 126 -12.41 0.91 -1.47
N PHE A 127 -11.66 1.96 -1.15
CA PHE A 127 -11.65 2.59 0.18
C PHE A 127 -13.06 3.05 0.52
N PHE A 128 -13.69 3.86 -0.33
CA PHE A 128 -15.00 4.44 -0.01
C PHE A 128 -16.03 3.35 0.24
N VAL A 129 -16.02 2.29 -0.58
CA VAL A 129 -16.87 1.11 -0.39
C VAL A 129 -16.60 0.45 0.97
N GLN A 130 -15.34 0.13 1.31
CA GLN A 130 -14.98 -0.49 2.59
C GLN A 130 -15.34 0.38 3.80
N SER A 131 -15.06 1.69 3.72
CA SER A 131 -15.40 2.64 4.78
C SER A 131 -16.92 2.74 5.00
N GLY A 132 -17.70 2.71 3.92
CA GLY A 132 -19.16 2.67 3.98
C GLY A 132 -19.68 1.40 4.64
N GLY A 133 -19.10 0.24 4.30
CA GLY A 133 -19.41 -1.02 4.95
C GLY A 133 -19.08 -1.02 6.44
N GLY A 134 -17.90 -0.50 6.82
CA GLY A 134 -17.50 -0.34 8.22
C GLY A 134 -18.43 0.60 9.00
N ALA A 135 -18.86 1.71 8.39
CA ALA A 135 -19.84 2.62 8.99
C ALA A 135 -21.21 1.94 9.20
N ILE A 136 -21.67 1.14 8.23
CA ILE A 136 -22.89 0.33 8.37
C ILE A 136 -22.75 -0.63 9.55
N MET A 137 -21.63 -1.35 9.66
CA MET A 137 -21.39 -2.29 10.78
C MET A 137 -21.38 -1.58 12.14
N SER A 138 -20.71 -0.43 12.24
CA SER A 138 -20.59 0.32 13.51
C SER A 138 -21.93 0.82 14.07
N SER A 139 -22.93 1.01 13.19
CA SER A 139 -24.27 1.50 13.55
C SER A 139 -25.34 0.41 13.48
N ALA A 140 -24.96 -0.83 13.19
CA ALA A 140 -25.89 -1.94 13.00
C ALA A 140 -26.48 -2.40 14.34
N LYS A 141 -27.82 -2.46 14.40
CA LYS A 141 -28.59 -2.99 15.54
C LYS A 141 -29.20 -4.38 15.26
N THR A 142 -29.10 -4.85 14.02
CA THR A 142 -29.67 -6.12 13.56
C THR A 142 -28.62 -6.94 12.84
N ALA A 143 -28.75 -8.27 12.87
CA ALA A 143 -27.86 -9.18 12.16
C ALA A 143 -27.85 -8.91 10.64
N SER A 144 -29.00 -8.54 10.06
CA SER A 144 -29.10 -8.17 8.64
C SER A 144 -28.26 -6.95 8.26
N LYS A 145 -28.19 -5.92 9.12
CA LYS A 145 -27.37 -4.74 8.88
C LYS A 145 -25.89 -5.02 9.07
N LEU A 146 -25.52 -5.86 10.04
CA LEU A 146 -24.14 -6.32 10.19
C LEU A 146 -23.68 -7.05 8.92
N LYS A 147 -24.49 -8.01 8.44
CA LYS A 147 -24.19 -8.77 7.23
C LYS A 147 -24.07 -7.88 5.98
N LEU A 148 -24.99 -6.90 5.83
CA LEU A 148 -24.88 -5.91 4.76
C LEU A 148 -23.55 -5.14 4.82
N GLY A 149 -23.12 -4.73 6.01
CA GLY A 149 -21.84 -4.04 6.18
C GLY A 149 -20.63 -4.91 5.83
N GLU A 150 -20.63 -6.19 6.24
CA GLU A 150 -19.62 -7.18 5.86
C GLU A 150 -19.57 -7.37 4.33
N ASP A 151 -20.72 -7.56 3.69
CA ASP A 151 -20.81 -7.78 2.24
C ASP A 151 -20.32 -6.56 1.45
N VAL A 152 -20.62 -5.35 1.92
CA VAL A 152 -20.10 -4.11 1.34
C VAL A 152 -18.57 -4.04 1.48
N ILE A 153 -17.99 -4.41 2.62
CA ILE A 153 -16.53 -4.49 2.79
C ILE A 153 -15.92 -5.52 1.82
N ILE A 154 -16.52 -6.69 1.68
CA ILE A 154 -16.07 -7.75 0.75
C ILE A 154 -16.04 -7.22 -0.68
N VAL A 155 -17.09 -6.51 -1.13
CA VAL A 155 -17.12 -5.91 -2.47
C VAL A 155 -15.96 -4.94 -2.67
N GLY A 156 -15.69 -4.08 -1.68
CA GLY A 156 -14.57 -3.15 -1.75
C GLY A 156 -13.22 -3.87 -1.83
N LEU A 157 -13.02 -4.91 -1.02
CA LEU A 157 -11.80 -5.72 -1.06
C LEU A 157 -11.62 -6.45 -2.41
N ILE A 158 -12.69 -6.96 -3.02
CA ILE A 158 -12.63 -7.59 -4.35
C ILE A 158 -12.23 -6.57 -5.42
N ILE A 159 -12.82 -5.37 -5.40
CA ILE A 159 -12.44 -4.27 -6.31
C ILE A 159 -10.94 -4.00 -6.16
N GLN A 160 -10.46 -3.87 -4.93
CA GLN A 160 -9.04 -3.63 -4.63
C GLN A 160 -8.13 -4.73 -5.21
N ILE A 161 -8.48 -6.01 -5.01
CA ILE A 161 -7.71 -7.15 -5.56
C ILE A 161 -7.68 -7.12 -7.09
N ILE A 162 -8.80 -6.83 -7.75
CA ILE A 162 -8.86 -6.79 -9.23
C ILE A 162 -7.95 -5.69 -9.77
N PHE A 163 -8.05 -4.48 -9.23
CA PHE A 163 -7.19 -3.36 -9.66
C PHE A 163 -5.72 -3.63 -9.35
N PHE A 164 -5.41 -4.15 -8.17
CA PHE A 164 -4.04 -4.48 -7.79
C PHE A 164 -3.46 -5.63 -8.63
N GLY A 165 -4.25 -6.66 -8.91
CA GLY A 165 -3.87 -7.76 -9.79
C GLY A 165 -3.60 -7.29 -11.22
N PHE A 166 -4.43 -6.37 -11.74
CA PHE A 166 -4.18 -5.74 -13.02
C PHE A 166 -2.88 -4.91 -13.01
N PHE A 167 -2.57 -4.20 -11.92
CA PHE A 167 -1.29 -3.51 -11.76
C PHE A 167 -0.11 -4.48 -11.82
N VAL A 168 -0.18 -5.61 -11.11
CA VAL A 168 0.86 -6.64 -11.14
C VAL A 168 1.05 -7.15 -12.57
N ALA A 169 -0.02 -7.43 -13.31
CA ALA A 169 0.06 -7.85 -14.71
C ALA A 169 0.75 -6.79 -15.60
N VAL A 170 0.38 -5.51 -15.47
CA VAL A 170 1.03 -4.40 -16.19
C VAL A 170 2.52 -4.34 -15.87
N SER A 171 2.89 -4.50 -14.59
CA SER A 171 4.29 -4.46 -14.15
C SER A 171 5.13 -5.63 -14.69
N VAL A 172 4.54 -6.83 -14.80
CA VAL A 172 5.19 -8.01 -15.39
C VAL A 172 5.38 -7.83 -16.89
N ILE A 173 4.34 -7.39 -17.60
CA ILE A 173 4.41 -7.15 -19.05
C ILE A 173 5.43 -6.07 -19.39
N PHE A 174 5.47 -4.99 -18.61
CA PHE A 174 6.47 -3.93 -18.75
C PHE A 174 7.89 -4.50 -18.59
N HIS A 175 8.15 -5.27 -17.53
CA HIS A 175 9.46 -5.85 -17.28
C HIS A 175 9.89 -6.78 -18.41
N GLN A 176 9.02 -7.72 -18.83
CA GLN A 176 9.33 -8.66 -19.91
C GLN A 176 9.65 -7.92 -21.21
N ARG A 177 8.84 -6.94 -21.60
CA ARG A 177 9.08 -6.16 -22.83
C ARG A 177 10.35 -5.32 -22.76
N MET A 178 10.64 -4.72 -21.60
CA MET A 178 11.87 -3.96 -21.38
C MET A 178 13.12 -4.84 -21.33
N SER A 179 13.02 -6.07 -20.81
CA SER A 179 14.15 -7.01 -20.78
C SER A 179 14.46 -7.58 -22.15
N ASN A 180 13.43 -7.81 -22.98
CA ASN A 180 13.62 -8.35 -24.33
C ASN A 180 14.05 -7.28 -25.34
N ASN A 181 13.54 -6.06 -25.20
CA ASN A 181 13.84 -4.93 -26.08
C ASN A 181 14.15 -3.68 -25.25
N PRO A 182 15.34 -3.61 -24.61
CA PRO A 182 15.71 -2.49 -23.75
C PRO A 182 15.85 -1.21 -24.56
N THR A 183 15.47 -0.09 -23.96
CA THR A 183 15.68 1.23 -24.53
C THR A 183 17.12 1.70 -24.31
N SER A 184 17.59 2.64 -25.13
CA SER A 184 18.90 3.27 -24.92
C SER A 184 19.00 3.92 -23.55
N ALA A 185 17.92 4.53 -23.05
CA ALA A 185 17.84 5.08 -21.70
C ALA A 185 17.99 4.01 -20.61
N ALA A 186 17.40 2.82 -20.78
CA ALA A 186 17.54 1.72 -19.83
C ALA A 186 18.96 1.11 -19.82
N MET A 187 19.63 1.08 -20.97
CA MET A 187 21.00 0.57 -21.09
C MET A 187 22.05 1.58 -20.59
N GLY A 188 21.81 2.87 -20.82
CA GLY A 188 22.71 3.96 -20.42
C GLY A 188 22.49 4.45 -18.98
N SER A 189 21.41 4.05 -18.31
CA SER A 189 21.14 4.52 -16.96
C SER A 189 22.09 3.89 -15.94
N SER A 190 22.72 4.70 -15.09
CA SER A 190 23.40 4.27 -13.87
C SER A 190 22.44 3.65 -12.82
N PHE A 191 21.15 3.54 -13.15
CA PHE A 191 20.07 3.13 -12.29
C PHE A 191 19.68 1.67 -12.55
N ASP A 192 19.83 0.81 -11.53
CA ASP A 192 19.47 -0.61 -11.59
C ASP A 192 17.94 -0.81 -11.49
N TRP A 193 17.24 -0.49 -12.59
CA TRP A 193 15.78 -0.58 -12.65
C TRP A 193 15.27 -2.00 -12.42
N VAL A 194 16.03 -3.03 -12.77
CA VAL A 194 15.69 -4.45 -12.56
C VAL A 194 15.66 -4.79 -11.07
N ARG A 195 16.62 -4.28 -10.27
CA ARG A 195 16.58 -4.41 -8.82
C ARG A 195 15.32 -3.77 -8.22
N TYR A 196 14.95 -2.57 -8.66
CA TYR A 196 13.72 -1.93 -8.18
C TYR A 196 12.46 -2.67 -8.63
N MET A 197 12.43 -3.26 -9.82
CA MET A 197 11.33 -4.15 -10.22
C MET A 197 11.21 -5.37 -9.31
N ARG A 198 12.33 -6.00 -8.91
CA ARG A 198 12.32 -7.11 -7.94
C ARG A 198 11.78 -6.69 -6.58
N VAL A 199 12.18 -5.52 -6.09
CA VAL A 199 11.64 -4.92 -4.86
C VAL A 199 10.14 -4.68 -4.95
N LEU A 200 9.66 -4.13 -6.09
CA LEU A 200 8.24 -3.91 -6.32
C LEU A 200 7.45 -5.23 -6.37
N TYR A 201 7.99 -6.29 -6.97
CA TYR A 201 7.34 -7.61 -6.97
C TYR A 201 7.27 -8.22 -5.58
N PHE A 202 8.34 -8.13 -4.80
CA PHE A 202 8.35 -8.62 -3.43
C PHE A 202 7.29 -7.90 -2.58
N ALA A 203 7.28 -6.56 -2.62
CA ALA A 203 6.29 -5.77 -1.91
C ALA A 203 4.86 -6.05 -2.42
N SER A 204 4.69 -6.22 -3.74
CA SER A 204 3.38 -6.52 -4.33
C SER A 204 2.87 -7.90 -3.93
N ALA A 205 3.74 -8.90 -3.83
CA ALA A 205 3.37 -10.23 -3.35
C ALA A 205 2.85 -10.17 -1.90
N LEU A 206 3.54 -9.45 -1.01
CA LEU A 206 3.12 -9.31 0.38
C LEU A 206 1.76 -8.59 0.50
N ILE A 207 1.55 -7.51 -0.25
CA ILE A 207 0.26 -6.80 -0.29
C ILE A 207 -0.84 -7.69 -0.88
N MET A 208 -0.54 -8.47 -1.92
CA MET A 208 -1.52 -9.37 -2.52
C MET A 208 -1.95 -10.47 -1.55
N VAL A 209 -1.00 -11.12 -0.86
CA VAL A 209 -1.29 -12.14 0.16
C VAL A 209 -2.16 -11.55 1.25
N ARG A 210 -1.84 -10.34 1.73
CA ARG A 210 -2.66 -9.62 2.70
C ARG A 210 -4.08 -9.38 2.18
N CYS A 211 -4.23 -8.87 0.96
CA CYS A 211 -5.56 -8.58 0.40
C CYS A 211 -6.40 -9.84 0.26
N LEU A 212 -5.79 -10.96 -0.17
CA LEU A 212 -6.45 -12.27 -0.21
C LEU A 212 -6.84 -12.76 1.18
N TYR A 213 -5.95 -12.66 2.17
CA TYR A 213 -6.25 -12.97 3.57
C TYR A 213 -7.47 -12.18 4.05
N ARG A 214 -7.51 -10.87 3.81
CA ARG A 214 -8.63 -10.01 4.21
C ARG A 214 -9.95 -10.41 3.55
N VAL A 215 -9.94 -10.72 2.26
CA VAL A 215 -11.16 -11.20 1.59
C VAL A 215 -11.64 -12.52 2.20
N ILE A 216 -10.74 -13.48 2.41
CA ILE A 216 -11.11 -14.79 2.98
C ILE A 216 -11.59 -14.63 4.42
N GLU A 217 -10.95 -13.77 5.21
CA GLU A 217 -11.34 -13.43 6.58
C GLU A 217 -12.79 -12.90 6.64
N TYR A 218 -13.13 -11.94 5.78
CA TYR A 218 -14.49 -11.39 5.73
C TYR A 218 -15.51 -12.37 5.14
N ILE A 219 -15.13 -13.22 4.18
CA ILE A 219 -16.02 -14.26 3.63
C ILE A 219 -16.35 -15.33 4.69
N GLN A 220 -15.38 -15.72 5.52
CA GLN A 220 -15.61 -16.66 6.62
C GLN A 220 -16.50 -16.07 7.72
N GLY A 221 -16.54 -14.74 7.82
CA GLY A 221 -17.36 -14.01 8.79
C GLY A 221 -16.85 -14.14 10.23
N SER A 222 -17.62 -13.57 11.15
CA SER A 222 -17.24 -13.45 12.57
C SER A 222 -16.99 -14.79 13.28
N THR A 223 -17.67 -15.87 12.89
CA THR A 223 -17.46 -17.22 13.47
C THR A 223 -16.36 -18.03 12.76
N GLY A 224 -15.66 -17.43 11.79
CA GLY A 224 -14.62 -18.08 11.00
C GLY A 224 -13.36 -18.41 11.80
N PHE A 225 -12.63 -19.44 11.37
CA PHE A 225 -11.36 -19.85 11.97
C PHE A 225 -10.32 -18.71 11.95
N LEU A 226 -10.29 -17.92 10.87
CA LEU A 226 -9.38 -16.79 10.72
C LEU A 226 -9.62 -15.67 11.74
N GLN A 227 -10.88 -15.26 11.94
CA GLN A 227 -11.24 -14.24 12.92
C GLN A 227 -11.19 -14.74 14.38
N SER A 228 -11.23 -16.06 14.58
CA SER A 228 -11.16 -16.64 15.93
C SER A 228 -9.75 -16.69 16.50
N HIS A 229 -8.71 -16.55 15.65
CA HIS A 229 -7.31 -16.68 16.06
C HIS A 229 -6.51 -15.40 15.82
N GLU A 230 -6.22 -14.68 16.90
CA GLU A 230 -5.49 -13.41 16.86
C GLU A 230 -4.14 -13.49 16.14
N TYR A 231 -3.39 -14.58 16.31
CA TYR A 231 -2.05 -14.72 15.72
C TYR A 231 -2.08 -14.66 14.18
N LEU A 232 -3.19 -15.06 13.54
CA LEU A 232 -3.34 -15.02 12.09
C LEU A 232 -3.41 -13.58 11.59
N ALA A 233 -4.11 -12.70 12.31
CA ALA A 233 -4.14 -11.27 12.00
C ALA A 233 -2.74 -10.65 12.13
N TYR A 234 -1.97 -11.00 13.15
CA TYR A 234 -0.60 -10.49 13.26
C TYR A 234 0.33 -11.02 12.16
N ILE A 235 0.24 -12.30 11.78
CA ILE A 235 1.11 -12.88 10.75
C ILE A 235 0.73 -12.41 9.34
N PHE A 236 -0.54 -12.52 8.97
CA PHE A 236 -1.00 -12.30 7.60
C PHE A 236 -1.44 -10.86 7.31
N ASP A 237 -1.38 -9.97 8.29
CA ASP A 237 -1.69 -8.57 8.08
C ASP A 237 -0.56 -7.70 8.63
N ALA A 238 -0.29 -7.74 9.94
CA ALA A 238 0.75 -6.89 10.56
C ALA A 238 2.17 -7.19 10.03
N CYS A 239 2.61 -8.44 10.07
CA CYS A 239 3.96 -8.82 9.66
C CYS A 239 4.20 -8.55 8.18
N LEU A 240 3.23 -8.86 7.31
CA LEU A 240 3.36 -8.60 5.88
C LEU A 240 3.58 -7.10 5.61
N MET A 241 2.82 -6.23 6.25
CA MET A 241 2.95 -4.78 6.06
C MET A 241 4.23 -4.22 6.68
N MET A 242 4.65 -4.74 7.83
CA MET A 242 5.95 -4.43 8.42
C MET A 242 7.11 -4.79 7.46
N PHE A 243 7.06 -5.97 6.82
CA PHE A 243 8.08 -6.35 5.83
C PHE A 243 8.08 -5.45 4.60
N VAL A 244 6.91 -5.05 4.10
CA VAL A 244 6.80 -4.04 3.02
C VAL A 244 7.50 -2.75 3.43
N MET A 245 7.20 -2.22 4.62
CA MET A 245 7.85 -1.02 5.13
C MET A 245 9.37 -1.19 5.29
N GLY A 246 9.82 -2.30 5.85
CA GLY A 246 11.25 -2.59 6.05
C GLY A 246 12.03 -2.67 4.75
N VAL A 247 11.47 -3.32 3.72
CA VAL A 247 12.11 -3.40 2.40
C VAL A 247 12.30 -2.02 1.76
N PHE A 248 11.32 -1.12 1.90
CA PHE A 248 11.46 0.25 1.40
C PHE A 248 12.40 1.13 2.23
N VAL A 249 12.71 0.78 3.49
CA VAL A 249 13.78 1.44 4.25
C VAL A 249 15.14 1.06 3.69
N ILE A 250 15.35 -0.24 3.41
CA ILE A 250 16.63 -0.77 2.90
C ILE A 250 16.85 -0.36 1.44
N PHE A 251 15.85 -0.62 0.59
CA PHE A 251 15.88 -0.30 -0.84
C PHE A 251 15.15 1.01 -1.09
N HIS A 252 15.70 2.08 -0.50
CA HIS A 252 15.05 3.37 -0.51
C HIS A 252 14.94 3.94 -1.94
N PRO A 253 13.75 4.39 -2.39
CA PRO A 253 13.54 4.86 -3.76
C PRO A 253 14.15 6.26 -4.04
N SER A 254 15.10 6.71 -3.20
CA SER A 254 15.84 7.97 -3.39
C SER A 254 16.69 7.96 -4.66
N GLN A 255 17.23 6.79 -5.05
CA GLN A 255 18.02 6.65 -6.27
C GLN A 255 17.18 6.87 -7.54
N ILE A 256 15.89 6.51 -7.49
CA ILE A 256 14.93 6.76 -8.58
C ILE A 256 14.75 8.26 -8.79
N PHE A 257 14.67 9.02 -7.69
CA PHE A 257 14.52 10.46 -7.74
C PHE A 257 15.78 11.16 -8.24
N ALA A 258 16.96 10.73 -7.78
CA ALA A 258 18.23 11.24 -8.29
C ALA A 258 18.36 11.05 -9.80
N GLY A 259 18.03 9.86 -10.32
CA GLY A 259 18.01 9.60 -11.76
C GLY A 259 17.01 10.47 -12.52
N TYR A 260 15.90 10.86 -11.89
CA TYR A 260 14.90 11.74 -12.51
C TYR A 260 15.39 13.18 -12.63
N GLN A 261 16.10 13.69 -11.62
CA GLN A 261 16.69 15.03 -11.67
C GLN A 261 17.79 15.12 -12.73
N VAL A 262 18.69 14.13 -12.78
CA VAL A 262 19.72 14.09 -13.82
C VAL A 262 19.12 14.12 -15.22
N LYS A 263 18.07 13.31 -15.46
CA LYS A 263 17.39 13.27 -16.75
C LYS A 263 16.68 14.59 -17.09
N SER A 264 16.07 15.26 -16.10
CA SER A 264 15.45 16.58 -16.35
C SER A 264 16.50 17.62 -16.71
N ASP A 265 17.63 17.63 -16.02
CA ASP A 265 18.71 18.59 -16.25
C ASP A 265 19.38 18.37 -17.62
N GLU A 266 19.63 17.11 -18.01
CA GLU A 266 20.13 16.77 -19.36
C GLU A 266 19.15 17.22 -20.46
N THR A 267 17.85 17.01 -20.25
CA THR A 267 16.83 17.43 -21.21
C THR A 267 16.82 18.95 -21.35
N GLU A 268 16.87 19.68 -20.24
CA GLU A 268 16.91 21.15 -20.24
C GLU A 268 18.18 21.69 -20.92
N LEU A 269 19.34 21.06 -20.72
CA LEU A 269 20.58 21.42 -21.41
C LEU A 269 20.51 21.19 -22.93
N ILE A 270 19.90 20.09 -23.38
CA ILE A 270 19.75 19.77 -24.81
C ILE A 270 18.82 20.78 -25.49
N TYR A 271 17.65 21.03 -24.90
CA TYR A 271 16.68 21.96 -25.47
C TYR A 271 17.15 23.42 -25.38
N GLY A 272 17.71 23.84 -24.25
CA GLY A 272 18.27 25.18 -24.10
C GLY A 272 19.37 25.46 -25.12
N ARG A 273 20.26 24.50 -25.40
CA ARG A 273 21.30 24.64 -26.44
C ARG A 273 20.70 24.77 -27.85
N HIS A 274 19.62 24.07 -28.14
CA HIS A 274 18.97 24.12 -29.45
C HIS A 274 18.35 25.49 -29.74
N ASP A 275 17.77 26.14 -28.72
CA ASP A 275 17.20 27.48 -28.83
C ASP A 275 18.28 28.56 -29.08
N TYR A 276 19.47 28.43 -28.47
CA TYR A 276 20.60 29.33 -28.75
C TYR A 276 21.13 29.19 -30.18
N VAL A 277 21.17 27.98 -30.73
CA VAL A 277 21.67 27.74 -32.10
C VAL A 277 20.68 28.20 -33.18
N GLN A 278 19.38 28.24 -32.89
CA GLN A 278 18.37 28.77 -33.83
C GLN A 278 18.25 30.29 -33.81
N GLN A 279 18.80 30.96 -32.80
CA GLN A 279 18.78 32.43 -32.68
C GLN A 279 20.09 33.11 -33.13
N ALA A 280 21.14 32.34 -33.45
CA ALA A 280 22.42 32.80 -33.97
C ALA A 280 22.49 32.62 -35.50
#